data_AF-A0A2T7N9W7-F1
#
_entry.id   AF-A0A2T7N9W7-F1
#
_cell.length_a   1.000
_cell.length_b   1.000
_cell.length_c   1.000
_cell.angle_alpha   90.00
_cell.angle_beta   90.00
_cell.angle_gamma   90.00
#
_symmetry.space_group_name_H-M   'P 1'
#
loop_
_entity.id
_entity.type
_entity.pdbx_description
1 polymer ?
#
loop_
_entity_poly.entity_id
_entity_poly.type
_entity_poly.pdbx_seq_one_letter_code
_entity_poly.pdbx_strand_id
1 'polypeptide(L)'
;MDIFHMIKLEKREGYTIRLGVLRRETDLLRNEIEYFRSAADSIIRSSLFDSAIIRASKLIRNSGFTMKSFREYIRQGCPRQFRRELYRVLDDFEREEALLANRIARLKNRRDRVIVHMDPRFAFHPEREDENRVDLEDIEAICSHLERQIELFNDDG
;
A
#
# COMPACT_ATOMS: atom_id res chain seq x y z
N MET A 1 11.46 -17.66 -3.06
CA MET A 1 11.78 -18.07 -1.66
C MET A 1 10.46 -18.45 -1.02
N ASP A 2 10.32 -19.66 -0.51
CA ASP A 2 9.01 -20.13 -0.06
C ASP A 2 8.68 -19.64 1.36
N ILE A 3 8.07 -18.46 1.44
CA ILE A 3 7.68 -17.85 2.71
C ILE A 3 6.57 -18.66 3.37
N PHE A 4 5.67 -19.26 2.61
CA PHE A 4 4.55 -20.03 3.13
C PHE A 4 5.02 -21.20 3.99
N HIS A 5 6.06 -21.91 3.54
CA HIS A 5 6.66 -23.00 4.30
C HIS A 5 7.43 -22.53 5.54
N MET A 6 7.90 -21.29 5.56
CA MET A 6 8.53 -20.65 6.73
C MET A 6 7.51 -20.16 7.77
N ILE A 7 6.20 -20.23 7.50
CA ILE A 7 5.14 -19.88 8.45
C ILE A 7 4.65 -21.12 9.21
N LYS A 8 4.44 -20.97 10.52
CA LYS A 8 3.83 -21.97 11.40
C LYS A 8 2.47 -22.42 10.84
N LEU A 9 2.19 -23.72 10.93
CA LEU A 9 1.01 -24.34 10.35
C LEU A 9 -0.29 -23.62 10.73
N GLU A 10 -0.46 -23.28 12.02
CA GLU A 10 -1.65 -22.61 12.54
C GLU A 10 -1.83 -21.16 12.06
N LYS A 11 -0.85 -20.59 11.36
CA LYS A 11 -0.89 -19.24 10.77
C LYS A 11 -1.03 -19.26 9.24
N ARG A 12 -0.98 -20.43 8.60
CA ARG A 12 -0.99 -20.53 7.13
C ARG A 12 -2.32 -20.14 6.51
N GLU A 13 -3.44 -20.54 7.11
CA GLU A 13 -4.77 -20.13 6.61
C GLU A 13 -4.92 -18.60 6.63
N GLY A 14 -4.57 -17.97 7.76
CA GLY A 14 -4.60 -16.52 7.89
C GLY A 14 -3.61 -15.82 6.95
N TYR A 15 -2.46 -16.44 6.67
CA TYR A 15 -1.52 -15.96 5.65
C TYR A 15 -2.19 -15.92 4.27
N THR A 16 -2.77 -17.03 3.81
CA THR A 16 -3.38 -17.14 2.48
C THR A 16 -4.55 -16.17 2.31
N ILE A 17 -5.44 -16.09 3.30
CA ILE A 17 -6.57 -15.14 3.27
C ILE A 17 -6.05 -13.71 3.21
N ARG A 18 -5.05 -13.38 4.04
CA ARG A 18 -4.51 -12.02 4.09
C ARG A 18 -3.82 -11.63 2.79
N LEU A 19 -2.98 -12.51 2.26
CA LEU A 19 -2.28 -12.30 0.99
C LEU A 19 -3.28 -12.12 -0.15
N GLY A 20 -4.32 -12.95 -0.21
CA GLY A 20 -5.35 -12.88 -1.25
C GLY A 20 -6.10 -11.54 -1.27
N VAL A 21 -6.43 -10.98 -0.11
CA VAL A 21 -7.05 -9.64 -0.04
C VAL A 21 -6.05 -8.56 -0.44
N LEU A 22 -4.82 -8.58 0.08
CA LEU A 22 -3.81 -7.56 -0.27
C LEU A 22 -3.50 -7.56 -1.77
N ARG A 23 -3.43 -8.75 -2.38
CA ARG A 23 -3.25 -8.91 -3.82
C ARG A 23 -4.39 -8.25 -4.59
N ARG A 24 -5.65 -8.62 -4.29
CA ARG A 24 -6.82 -8.00 -4.95
C ARG A 24 -6.84 -6.48 -4.83
N GLU A 25 -6.55 -5.96 -3.65
CA GLU A 25 -6.53 -4.50 -3.43
C GLU A 25 -5.37 -3.82 -4.17
N THR A 26 -4.22 -4.48 -4.28
CA THR A 26 -3.08 -3.99 -5.06
C THR A 26 -3.37 -4.01 -6.56
N ASP A 27 -4.02 -5.07 -7.06
CA ASP A 27 -4.47 -5.18 -8.46
C ASP A 27 -5.49 -4.09 -8.80
N LEU A 28 -6.43 -3.80 -7.88
CA LEU A 28 -7.38 -2.70 -8.04
C LEU A 28 -6.69 -1.34 -8.09
N LEU A 29 -5.66 -1.10 -7.26
CA LEU A 29 -4.87 0.12 -7.32
C LEU A 29 -4.18 0.28 -8.68
N ARG A 30 -3.56 -0.79 -9.19
CA ARG A 30 -2.94 -0.79 -10.52
C ARG A 30 -3.95 -0.46 -11.61
N ASN A 31 -5.12 -1.09 -11.57
CA ASN A 31 -6.19 -0.82 -12.54
C ASN A 31 -6.67 0.63 -12.47
N GLU A 32 -6.82 1.22 -11.28
CA GLU A 32 -7.18 2.63 -11.10
C GLU A 32 -6.14 3.57 -11.75
N ILE A 33 -4.84 3.26 -11.62
CA ILE A 33 -3.75 4.01 -12.27
C ILE A 33 -3.85 3.92 -13.80
N GLU A 34 -4.07 2.72 -14.35
CA GLU A 34 -4.18 2.55 -15.81
C GLU A 34 -5.45 3.19 -16.38
N TYR A 35 -6.57 3.15 -15.64
CA TYR A 35 -7.78 3.87 -16.01
C TYR A 35 -7.58 5.38 -15.93
N PHE A 36 -6.86 5.89 -14.92
CA PHE A 36 -6.53 7.31 -14.83
C PHE A 36 -5.77 7.79 -16.07
N ARG A 37 -4.79 7.01 -16.55
CA ARG A 37 -3.98 7.34 -17.73
C ARG A 37 -4.78 7.34 -19.04
N SER A 38 -5.80 6.51 -19.13
CA SER A 38 -6.64 6.35 -20.34
C SER A 38 -7.91 7.19 -20.32
N ALA A 39 -8.28 7.80 -19.19
CA ALA A 39 -9.48 8.61 -19.05
C ALA A 39 -9.35 9.96 -19.76
N ALA A 40 -10.23 10.20 -20.75
CA ALA A 40 -10.35 11.49 -21.43
C ALA A 40 -11.18 12.52 -20.64
N ASP A 41 -12.18 12.05 -19.88
CA ASP A 41 -13.06 12.90 -19.09
C ASP A 41 -12.37 13.38 -17.80
N SER A 42 -12.37 14.69 -17.57
CA SER A 42 -11.68 15.32 -16.44
C SER A 42 -12.29 14.99 -15.08
N ILE A 43 -13.62 14.80 -15.01
CA ILE A 43 -14.33 14.46 -13.77
C ILE A 43 -14.01 13.01 -13.40
N ILE A 44 -14.08 12.09 -14.37
CA ILE A 44 -13.70 10.69 -14.18
C ILE A 44 -12.24 10.61 -13.73
N ARG A 45 -11.35 11.36 -14.40
CA ARG A 45 -9.92 11.39 -14.04
C ARG A 45 -9.70 11.88 -12.61
N SER A 46 -10.40 12.94 -12.18
CA SER A 46 -10.31 13.44 -10.79
C SER A 46 -10.81 12.40 -9.78
N SER A 47 -11.93 11.75 -10.07
CA SER A 47 -12.50 10.72 -9.19
C SER A 47 -11.60 9.49 -9.05
N LEU A 48 -11.01 9.04 -10.17
CA LEU A 48 -10.03 7.95 -10.17
C LEU A 48 -8.79 8.30 -9.36
N PHE A 49 -8.30 9.54 -9.47
CA PHE A 49 -7.15 10.00 -8.71
C PHE A 49 -7.41 9.99 -7.20
N ASP A 50 -8.55 10.54 -6.77
CA ASP A 50 -8.93 10.54 -5.36
C ASP A 50 -9.14 9.11 -4.82
N SER A 51 -9.76 8.23 -5.61
CA SER A 51 -9.91 6.79 -5.27
C SER A 51 -8.55 6.12 -5.07
N ALA A 52 -7.62 6.32 -6.01
CA ALA A 52 -6.29 5.75 -5.97
C ALA A 52 -5.49 6.25 -4.75
N ILE A 53 -5.60 7.54 -4.40
CA ILE A 53 -4.99 8.11 -3.18
C ILE A 53 -5.54 7.42 -1.92
N ILE A 54 -6.87 7.25 -1.84
CA ILE A 54 -7.50 6.59 -0.70
C ILE A 54 -6.99 5.14 -0.59
N ARG A 55 -6.97 4.39 -1.69
CA ARG A 55 -6.58 2.98 -1.70
C ARG A 55 -5.09 2.79 -1.37
N ALA A 56 -4.21 3.54 -2.03
CA ALA A 56 -2.77 3.53 -1.74
C ALA A 56 -2.49 3.85 -0.27
N SER A 57 -3.17 4.87 0.29
CA SER A 57 -3.03 5.23 1.71
C SER A 57 -3.51 4.11 2.65
N LYS A 58 -4.61 3.43 2.29
CA LYS A 58 -5.17 2.28 3.03
C LYS A 58 -4.20 1.11 3.09
N LEU A 59 -3.56 0.76 1.97
CA LEU A 59 -2.69 -0.40 1.87
C LEU A 59 -1.38 -0.26 2.66
N ILE A 60 -0.88 0.97 2.85
CA ILE A 60 0.37 1.21 3.59
C ILE A 60 0.13 1.50 5.09
N ARG A 61 -0.66 2.53 5.44
CA ARG A 61 -0.64 3.11 6.80
C ARG A 61 -1.98 3.23 7.52
N ASN A 62 -3.10 2.87 6.89
CA ASN A 62 -4.44 3.08 7.46
C ASN A 62 -5.05 1.81 8.06
N SER A 63 -6.14 1.94 8.82
CA SER A 63 -6.58 0.94 9.80
C SER A 63 -6.83 -0.49 9.27
N GLY A 64 -6.43 -1.46 10.09
CA GLY A 64 -6.89 -2.85 10.07
C GLY A 64 -6.09 -3.81 9.18
N PHE A 65 -5.84 -3.42 7.93
CA PHE A 65 -5.36 -4.35 6.91
C PHE A 65 -4.34 -3.70 5.96
N THR A 66 -3.10 -3.59 6.45
CA THR A 66 -1.97 -2.99 5.72
C THR A 66 -0.90 -4.02 5.40
N MET A 67 -0.06 -3.70 4.41
CA MET A 67 1.14 -4.47 4.13
C MET A 67 2.06 -4.56 5.36
N LYS A 68 2.21 -3.47 6.12
CA LYS A 68 2.94 -3.47 7.39
C LYS A 68 2.38 -4.50 8.38
N SER A 69 1.06 -4.50 8.60
CA SER A 69 0.41 -5.44 9.52
C SER A 69 0.53 -6.90 9.05
N PHE A 70 0.62 -7.12 7.74
CA PHE A 70 0.86 -8.44 7.16
C PHE A 70 2.29 -8.91 7.39
N ARG A 71 3.29 -8.03 7.21
CA ARG A 71 4.69 -8.34 7.57
C ARG A 71 4.82 -8.66 9.07
N GLU A 72 4.14 -7.92 9.94
CA GLU A 72 4.10 -8.21 11.38
C GLU A 72 3.45 -9.57 11.68
N TYR A 73 2.35 -9.90 10.99
CA TYR A 73 1.70 -11.21 11.09
C TYR A 73 2.66 -12.36 10.71
N ILE A 74 3.40 -12.20 9.61
CA ILE A 74 4.44 -13.12 9.15
C ILE A 74 5.54 -13.26 10.21
N ARG A 75 6.04 -12.14 10.77
CA ARG A 75 7.07 -12.17 11.83
C ARG A 75 6.62 -12.98 13.05
N GLN A 76 5.39 -12.80 13.50
CA GLN A 76 4.80 -13.53 14.63
C GLN A 76 4.59 -15.02 14.32
N GLY A 77 4.29 -15.33 13.05
CA GLY A 77 4.12 -16.69 12.55
C GLY A 77 5.41 -17.44 12.20
N CYS A 78 6.59 -16.82 12.34
CA CYS A 78 7.86 -17.41 11.94
C CYS A 78 8.51 -18.28 13.05
N PRO A 79 8.75 -19.60 12.81
CA PRO A 79 9.59 -20.44 13.65
C PRO A 79 11.02 -19.90 13.78
N ARG A 80 11.69 -20.19 14.90
CA ARG A 80 13.03 -19.67 15.23
C ARG A 80 14.07 -19.94 14.14
N GLN A 81 14.05 -21.13 13.55
CA GLN A 81 15.01 -21.57 12.53
C GLN A 81 14.99 -20.74 11.25
N PHE A 82 13.85 -20.12 10.90
CA PHE A 82 13.70 -19.33 9.67
C PHE A 82 13.84 -17.82 9.90
N ARG A 83 13.93 -17.36 11.16
CA ARG A 83 13.90 -15.92 11.50
C ARG A 83 15.00 -15.13 10.82
N ARG A 84 16.22 -15.65 10.77
CA ARG A 84 17.37 -14.92 10.21
C ARG A 84 17.15 -14.58 8.74
N GLU A 85 16.62 -15.53 7.98
CA GLU A 85 16.35 -15.37 6.55
C GLU A 85 15.13 -14.50 6.34
N LEU A 86 14.00 -14.86 6.94
CA LEU A 86 12.73 -14.16 6.74
C LEU A 86 12.79 -12.71 7.23
N TYR A 87 13.37 -12.46 8.40
CA TYR A 87 13.39 -11.10 8.96
C TYR A 87 14.27 -10.18 8.14
N ARG A 88 15.38 -10.67 7.57
CA ARG A 88 16.21 -9.87 6.67
C ARG A 88 15.39 -9.34 5.50
N VAL A 89 14.58 -10.19 4.88
CA VAL A 89 13.75 -9.81 3.73
C VAL A 89 12.65 -8.82 4.14
N LEU A 90 12.02 -9.04 5.31
CA LEU A 90 11.01 -8.10 5.83
C LEU A 90 11.62 -6.75 6.22
N ASP A 91 12.83 -6.74 6.77
CA ASP A 91 13.57 -5.52 7.12
C ASP A 91 13.94 -4.73 5.85
N ASP A 92 14.28 -5.41 4.76
CA ASP A 92 14.59 -4.75 3.49
C ASP A 92 13.35 -4.00 2.94
N PHE A 93 12.15 -4.60 3.03
CA PHE A 93 10.91 -3.87 2.69
C PHE A 93 10.62 -2.70 3.63
N GLU A 94 10.92 -2.83 4.93
CA GLU A 94 10.76 -1.70 5.86
C GLU A 94 11.70 -0.55 5.52
N ARG A 95 12.93 -0.84 5.05
CA ARG A 95 13.85 0.19 4.56
C ARG A 95 13.33 0.83 3.27
N GLU A 96 12.82 0.04 2.32
CA GLU A 96 12.20 0.58 1.10
C GLU A 96 11.00 1.49 1.44
N GLU A 97 10.13 1.07 2.37
CA GLU A 97 8.98 1.86 2.80
C GLU A 97 9.43 3.17 3.48
N ALA A 98 10.54 3.15 4.21
CA ALA A 98 11.12 4.35 4.81
C ALA A 98 11.61 5.36 3.75
N LEU A 99 12.11 4.90 2.60
CA LEU A 99 12.46 5.77 1.47
C LEU A 99 11.20 6.42 0.84
N LEU A 100 10.04 5.80 0.98
CA LEU A 100 8.75 6.32 0.52
C LEU A 100 8.04 7.20 1.58
N ALA A 101 8.61 7.39 2.77
CA ALA A 101 7.93 8.01 3.90
C ALA A 101 7.33 9.39 3.58
N ASN A 102 8.05 10.23 2.83
CA ASN A 102 7.55 11.55 2.43
C ASN A 102 6.36 11.45 1.47
N ARG A 103 6.41 10.52 0.50
CA ARG A 103 5.30 10.27 -0.44
C ARG A 103 4.07 9.79 0.31
N ILE A 104 4.25 8.81 1.21
CA ILE A 104 3.19 8.27 2.07
C ILE A 104 2.56 9.38 2.93
N ALA A 105 3.37 10.27 3.50
CA ALA A 105 2.87 11.39 4.30
C ALA A 105 2.03 12.37 3.46
N ARG A 106 2.47 12.70 2.23
CA ARG A 106 1.69 13.55 1.31
C ARG A 106 0.36 12.90 0.93
N LEU A 107 0.37 11.62 0.56
CA LEU A 107 -0.85 10.88 0.26
C LEU A 107 -1.83 10.89 1.43
N LYS A 108 -1.33 10.63 2.64
CA LYS A 108 -2.16 10.68 3.85
C LYS A 108 -2.74 12.07 4.08
N ASN A 109 -1.93 13.12 3.98
CA ASN A 109 -2.40 14.49 4.16
C ASN A 109 -3.47 14.86 3.14
N ARG A 110 -3.25 14.56 1.85
CA ARG A 110 -4.24 14.80 0.79
C ARG A 110 -5.53 14.02 1.03
N ARG A 111 -5.41 12.73 1.35
CA ARG A 111 -6.55 11.87 1.71
C ARG A 111 -7.33 12.47 2.87
N ASP A 112 -6.68 12.70 4.00
CA ASP A 112 -7.38 13.08 5.23
C ASP A 112 -7.94 14.50 5.09
N ARG A 113 -7.12 15.46 4.66
CA ARG A 113 -7.49 16.89 4.67
C ARG A 113 -8.35 17.31 3.51
N VAL A 114 -8.16 16.74 2.32
CA VAL A 114 -8.85 17.23 1.12
C VAL A 114 -9.97 16.30 0.67
N ILE A 115 -9.76 14.99 0.72
CA ILE A 115 -10.69 14.02 0.12
C ILE A 115 -11.72 13.51 1.14
N VAL A 116 -11.26 12.96 2.27
CA VAL A 116 -12.12 12.22 3.22
C VAL A 116 -12.77 13.15 4.22
N HIS A 117 -12.02 14.03 4.88
CA HIS A 117 -12.59 14.95 5.85
C HIS A 117 -13.01 16.28 5.24
N MET A 118 -12.55 16.58 4.01
CA MET A 118 -12.76 17.87 3.34
C MET A 118 -12.56 19.05 4.32
N ASP A 119 -11.45 19.04 5.05
CA ASP A 119 -11.13 20.04 6.06
C ASP A 119 -11.20 21.43 5.39
N PRO A 120 -12.11 22.31 5.83
CA PRO A 120 -12.37 23.57 5.12
C PRO A 120 -11.12 24.43 4.95
N ARG A 121 -10.13 24.30 5.85
CA ARG A 121 -8.86 25.04 5.80
C ARG A 121 -7.98 24.66 4.62
N PHE A 122 -8.22 23.50 4.00
CA PHE A 122 -7.40 22.95 2.93
C PHE A 122 -8.22 22.65 1.67
N ALA A 123 -9.43 22.10 1.80
CA ALA A 123 -10.21 21.62 0.66
C ALA A 123 -10.73 22.74 -0.26
N PHE A 124 -10.89 23.96 0.27
CA PHE A 124 -11.44 25.12 -0.46
C PHE A 124 -10.46 26.28 -0.60
N HIS A 125 -9.17 26.03 -0.36
CA HIS A 125 -8.10 27.04 -0.40
C HIS A 125 -7.04 26.65 -1.45
N PRO A 126 -7.24 27.00 -2.73
CA PRO A 126 -6.29 26.68 -3.80
C PRO A 126 -4.87 27.20 -3.54
N GLU A 127 -4.74 28.30 -2.81
CA GLU A 127 -3.44 28.87 -2.40
C GLU A 127 -2.63 27.95 -1.47
N ARG A 128 -3.27 26.90 -0.92
CA ARG A 128 -2.66 25.91 -0.03
C ARG A 128 -2.53 24.53 -0.69
N GLU A 129 -2.74 24.44 -2.00
CA GLU A 129 -2.70 23.19 -2.75
C GLU A 129 -1.35 22.47 -2.60
N ASP A 130 -0.24 23.23 -2.64
CA ASP A 130 1.12 22.70 -2.50
C ASP A 130 1.34 21.94 -1.18
N GLU A 131 0.62 22.30 -0.10
CA GLU A 131 0.74 21.60 1.20
C GLU A 131 0.20 20.16 1.15
N ASN A 132 -0.64 19.85 0.17
CA ASN A 132 -1.30 18.56 0.01
C ASN A 132 -1.10 17.99 -1.39
N ARG A 133 -0.18 18.54 -2.18
CA ARG A 133 0.06 18.10 -3.54
C ARG A 133 0.56 16.66 -3.55
N VAL A 134 -0.07 15.86 -4.40
CA VAL A 134 0.30 14.48 -4.71
C VAL A 134 0.29 14.39 -6.22
N ASP A 135 1.37 13.86 -6.79
CA ASP A 135 1.46 13.59 -8.22
C ASP A 135 1.21 12.09 -8.49
N LEU A 136 0.89 11.72 -9.73
CA LEU A 136 0.60 10.31 -10.09
C LEU A 136 1.80 9.40 -9.77
N GLU A 137 3.01 9.89 -9.97
CA GLU A 137 4.26 9.19 -9.70
C GLU A 137 4.40 8.80 -8.22
N ASP A 138 3.76 9.53 -7.29
CA ASP A 138 3.72 9.14 -5.88
C ASP A 138 2.88 7.89 -5.65
N ILE A 139 1.74 7.80 -6.34
CA ILE A 139 0.84 6.65 -6.27
C ILE A 139 1.47 5.43 -6.95
N GLU A 140 2.11 5.65 -8.10
CA GLU A 140 2.81 4.60 -8.85
C GLU A 140 3.97 4.00 -8.05
N ALA A 141 4.81 4.83 -7.43
CA ALA A 141 5.91 4.35 -6.58
C ALA A 141 5.41 3.49 -5.42
N ILE A 142 4.27 3.86 -4.83
CA ILE A 142 3.60 3.08 -3.77
C ILE A 142 3.07 1.76 -4.34
N CYS A 143 2.37 1.81 -5.48
CA CYS A 143 1.82 0.62 -6.11
C CYS A 143 2.92 -0.38 -6.46
N SER A 144 4.02 0.05 -7.09
CA SER A 144 5.16 -0.82 -7.40
C SER A 144 5.84 -1.41 -6.16
N HIS A 145 5.92 -0.66 -5.05
CA HIS A 145 6.42 -1.20 -3.79
C HIS A 145 5.49 -2.26 -3.18
N LEU A 146 4.17 -2.11 -3.33
CA LEU A 146 3.19 -3.10 -2.88
C LEU A 146 3.24 -4.36 -3.75
N GLU A 147 3.31 -4.22 -5.07
CA GLU A 147 3.39 -5.34 -6.03
C GLU A 147 4.61 -6.21 -5.78
N ARG A 148 5.80 -5.62 -5.61
CA ARG A 148 7.03 -6.38 -5.30
C ARG A 148 6.92 -7.20 -4.01
N GLN A 149 6.20 -6.69 -3.02
CA GLN A 149 5.92 -7.44 -1.79
C GLN A 149 4.96 -8.60 -2.07
N ILE A 150 3.86 -8.35 -2.80
CA ILE A 150 2.91 -9.39 -3.18
C ILE A 150 3.60 -10.50 -3.97
N GLU A 151 4.39 -10.17 -4.98
CA GLU A 151 5.13 -11.13 -5.80
C GLU A 151 6.00 -12.04 -4.94
N LEU A 152 6.77 -11.48 -4.01
CA LEU A 152 7.60 -12.27 -3.11
C LEU A 152 6.77 -13.20 -2.21
N PHE A 153 5.63 -12.74 -1.70
CA PHE A 153 4.78 -13.55 -0.82
C PHE A 153 3.95 -14.60 -1.58
N ASN A 154 3.78 -14.42 -2.89
CA ASN A 154 2.97 -15.26 -3.75
C ASN A 154 3.80 -16.34 -4.48
N ASP A 155 5.09 -16.45 -4.16
CA ASP A 155 6.03 -17.46 -4.64
C ASP A 155 5.67 -18.81 -3.96
N ASP A 156 4.59 -19.42 -4.44
CA ASP A 156 4.18 -20.80 -4.14
C ASP A 156 5.21 -21.75 -4.75
N GLY A 157 6.04 -22.36 -3.91
CA GLY A 157 6.80 -23.57 -4.22
C GLY A 157 5.95 -24.81 -3.99
#